data_AF-A0A4U9HVH2-F1
#
_entry.id   AF-A0A4U9HVH2-F1
#
_cell.length_a   1.000
_cell.length_b   1.000
_cell.length_c   1.000
_cell.angle_alpha   90.00
_cell.angle_beta   90.00
_cell.angle_gamma   90.00
#
_symmetry.space_group_name_H-M   'P 1'
#
loop_
_entity.id
_entity.type
_entity.pdbx_description
1 polymer ?
#
loop_
_entity_poly.entity_id
_entity_poly.type
_entity_poly.pdbx_seq_one_letter_code
_entity_poly.pdbx_strand_id
1 'polypeptide(L)' 'MQRRMEKAKSLVRHTGKPLTEIALACGFSSASHFSNRFRAATGLTPSQLRASGA' A
#
# COMPACT_ATOMS: atom_id res chain seq x y z
N MET A 1 4.87 13.46 1.29
CA MET A 1 4.10 12.30 0.77
C MET A 1 4.97 11.07 0.48
N GLN A 2 6.20 11.20 -0.04
CA GLN A 2 7.09 10.05 -0.33
C GLN A 2 7.33 9.11 0.88
N ARG A 3 7.67 9.62 2.07
CA ARG A 3 7.91 8.79 3.26
C ARG A 3 6.72 7.89 3.66
N ARG A 4 5.48 8.36 3.45
CA ARG A 4 4.27 7.57 3.73
C ARG A 4 4.12 6.42 2.73
N MET A 5 4.50 6.65 1.47
CA MET A 5 4.43 5.64 0.42
C MET A 5 5.51 4.57 0.55
N GLU A 6 6.73 4.94 0.92
CA GLU A 6 7.80 3.97 1.20
C GLU A 6 7.44 3.06 2.38
N LYS A 7 6.88 3.62 3.45
CA LYS A 7 6.34 2.83 4.57
C LYS A 7 5.23 1.90 4.11
N ALA A 8 4.29 2.39 3.30
CA ALA A 8 3.21 1.57 2.76
C ALA A 8 3.74 0.41 1.92
N LYS A 9 4.75 0.66 1.08
CA LYS A 9 5.40 -0.36 0.23
C LYS A 9 6.04 -1.46 1.06
N SER A 10 6.76 -1.09 2.12
CA SER A 10 7.34 -2.03 3.08
C SER A 10 6.26 -2.87 3.76
N LEU A 11 5.18 -2.24 4.26
CA LEU A 11 4.07 -2.95 4.89
C LEU A 11 3.36 -3.91 3.93
N VAL A 12 3.12 -3.50 2.69
CA VAL A 12 2.45 -4.35 1.68
C VAL A 12 3.31 -5.56 1.32
N ARG A 13 4.62 -5.38 1.21
CA ARG A 13 5.58 -6.42 0.78
C ARG A 13 5.94 -7.39 1.90
N HIS A 14 6.12 -6.89 3.12
CA HIS A 14 6.67 -7.68 4.22
C HIS A 14 5.63 -8.10 5.26
N THR A 15 4.36 -7.70 5.10
CA THR A 15 3.31 -8.07 6.05
C THR A 15 2.06 -8.59 5.33
N GLY A 16 1.38 -9.55 5.97
CA GLY A 16 0.06 -10.05 5.57
C GLY A 16 -1.10 -9.16 6.03
N LYS A 17 -0.84 -7.93 6.50
CA LYS A 17 -1.89 -7.07 7.04
C LYS A 17 -2.96 -6.75 5.99
N PRO A 18 -4.24 -6.62 6.39
CA PRO A 18 -5.29 -6.13 5.50
C PRO A 18 -4.90 -4.79 4.87
N LEU A 19 -5.21 -4.61 3.58
CA LEU A 19 -4.91 -3.35 2.87
C LEU A 19 -5.61 -2.14 3.49
N THR A 20 -6.76 -2.36 4.13
CA THR A 20 -7.49 -1.38 4.93
C THR A 20 -6.66 -0.90 6.12
N GLU A 21 -6.05 -1.80 6.89
CA GLU A 21 -5.17 -1.42 8.01
C GLU A 21 -3.93 -0.67 7.52
N ILE A 22 -3.31 -1.11 6.43
CA ILE A 22 -2.15 -0.42 5.85
C ILE A 22 -2.55 0.98 5.39
N ALA A 23 -3.72 1.13 4.76
CA ALA A 23 -4.26 2.42 4.35
C ALA A 23 -4.43 3.36 5.55
N LEU A 24 -5.07 2.89 6.63
CA LEU A 24 -5.28 3.65 7.86
C LEU A 24 -3.95 4.03 8.53
N ALA A 25 -3.00 3.09 8.64
CA ALA A 25 -1.67 3.33 9.21
C ALA A 25 -0.84 4.32 8.38
N CYS A 26 -1.11 4.42 7.08
CA CYS A 26 -0.52 5.40 6.19
C CYS A 26 -1.34 6.70 6.11
N GLY A 27 -2.44 6.81 6.88
CA GLY A 27 -3.34 7.96 7.03
C GLY A 27 -4.24 8.24 5.83
N PHE A 28 -4.68 7.19 5.14
CA PHE A 28 -5.74 7.26 4.13
C PHE A 28 -7.09 6.91 4.75
N SER A 29 -8.14 7.53 4.24
CA SER A 29 -9.52 7.29 4.69
C SER A 29 -10.12 5.97 4.19
N SER A 30 -9.56 5.36 3.14
CA SER A 30 -10.04 4.08 2.61
C SER A 30 -8.97 3.32 1.83
N ALA A 31 -9.13 1.99 1.74
CA ALA A 31 -8.26 1.11 0.96
C ALA A 31 -8.30 1.42 -0.55
N SER A 32 -9.44 1.84 -1.08
CA SER A 32 -9.58 2.22 -2.49
C SER A 32 -8.80 3.49 -2.82
N HIS A 33 -8.90 4.52 -1.95
CA HIS A 33 -8.13 5.75 -2.12
C HIS A 33 -6.63 5.50 -1.99
N PHE A 34 -6.24 4.69 -1.01
CA PHE A 34 -4.86 4.21 -0.86
C PHE A 34 -4.37 3.49 -2.12
N SER A 35 -5.11 2.50 -2.62
CA SER A 35 -4.71 1.69 -3.78
C SER A 35 -4.48 2.54 -5.04
N ASN A 36 -5.35 3.52 -5.29
CA ASN A 36 -5.19 4.45 -6.40
C ASN A 36 -3.92 5.30 -6.26
N ARG A 37 -3.66 5.85 -5.06
CA ARG A 37 -2.47 6.66 -4.80
C ARG A 37 -1.19 5.84 -4.78
N PHE A 38 -1.26 4.61 -4.31
CA PHE A 38 -0.16 3.65 -4.29
C PHE A 38 0.25 3.28 -5.72
N ARG A 39 -0.71 2.98 -6.60
CA ARG A 39 -0.45 2.74 -8.02
C ARG A 39 0.12 3.96 -8.72
N ALA A 40 -0.41 5.15 -8.46
CA ALA A 40 0.11 6.38 -9.04
C ALA A 40 1.57 6.66 -8.63
N ALA A 41 1.98 6.24 -7.42
CA ALA A 41 3.32 6.46 -6.91
C ALA A 41 4.32 5.34 -7.22
N THR A 42 3.86 4.09 -7.34
CA THR A 42 4.73 2.89 -7.46
C THR A 42 4.60 2.16 -8.80
N GLY A 43 3.60 2.49 -9.61
CA GLY A 43 3.25 1.79 -10.85
C GLY A 43 2.43 0.51 -10.66
N LEU A 44 2.36 -0.04 -9.45
CA LEU A 44 1.67 -1.30 -9.14
C LEU A 44 0.57 -1.09 -8.11
N THR A 45 -0.47 -1.91 -8.12
CA THR A 45 -1.43 -1.93 -7.00
C THR A 45 -0.83 -2.66 -5.78
N PRO A 46 -1.32 -2.37 -4.55
CA PRO A 46 -0.86 -3.08 -3.36
C PRO A 46 -1.04 -4.61 -3.46
N SER A 47 -2.16 -5.06 -4.03
CA SER A 47 -2.42 -6.49 -4.24
C SER A 47 -1.44 -7.13 -5.22
N GLN A 48 -1.12 -6.45 -6.33
CA GLN A 48 -0.10 -6.93 -7.28
C GLN A 48 1.27 -7.03 -6.63
N LEU A 49 1.69 -6.00 -5.89
CA LEU A 49 2.98 -6.02 -5.20
C LEU A 49 3.08 -7.19 -4.20
N ARG A 50 1.97 -7.51 -3.51
CA ARG A 50 1.90 -8.64 -2.59
C ARG A 50 1.95 -9.99 -3.31
N ALA A 51 1.27 -10.11 -4.45
CA ALA A 51 1.30 -11.32 -5.28
C ALA A 51 2.68 -11.57 -5.92
N SER A 52 3.44 -10.52 -6.23
CA SER A 52 4.80 -10.64 -6.81
C SER A 52 5.90 -10.92 -5.78
N GLY A 53 5.58 -10.99 -4.49
CA GLY A 53 6.53 -11.25 -3.40
C GLY A 53 6.34 -12.59 -2.68
N ALA A 54 5.49 -13.46 -3.23
CA ALA A 54 5.29 -14.84 -2.79
C ALA A 54 6.17 -15.80 -3.59
#